data_AF-A0A7Y5SRT9-F1
#
_entry.id   AF-A0A7Y5SRT9-F1
#
_cell.length_a   1.000
_cell.length_b   1.000
_cell.length_c   1.000
_cell.angle_alpha   90.00
_cell.angle_beta   90.00
_cell.angle_gamma   90.00
#
_symmetry.space_group_name_H-M   'P 1'
#
loop_
_entity.id
_entity.type
_entity.pdbx_description
1 polymer ?
#
loop_
_entity_poly.entity_id
_entity_poly.type
_entity_poly.pdbx_seq_one_letter_code
_entity_poly.pdbx_strand_id
1 'polypeptide(L)'
;ADVGRGVPGVPREKIRYLRISQRLFWPYSNAYGGQRYEPDVKQVMINWTPARVLGTVPVEPDGSAHFTVPADTAVYFQLLDENFMELRRMRSFISFQPGESRGCVGCHESRQEVATPANGRFPTALLHDPVAPVPPPWGDRAMSFLRDVQPVFDRHCAGCHSGIKPADGLDFSGGLTASYNRAYDTILQRRLISRSNVGDDARITPPLAFGSHKSKLVEVLRTGACGKRAELSKEDWLRLVTWIDLNGPYHDGFINKRQEPPPYDLPADRELFGALSAIHSRRCGQCHQAADVTRSDWIDLARPEQSRFLRAPLAGATPGGPACSRAVYQDANDPDYRTALDLVRAAVTKAWERPRRDLQAVAPRDGTKGYAAK
;
A
#
# COMPACT_ATOMS: atom_id res chain seq x y z
N ALA A 1 -1.83 -31.09 15.06
CA ALA A 1 -2.20 -29.70 14.73
C ALA A 1 -2.43 -29.65 13.23
N ASP A 2 -3.61 -29.19 12.80
CA ASP A 2 -3.95 -29.02 11.38
C ASP A 2 -4.54 -27.62 11.20
N VAL A 3 -3.82 -26.73 10.52
CA VAL A 3 -4.24 -25.33 10.34
C VAL A 3 -5.50 -25.19 9.47
N GLY A 4 -5.87 -26.23 8.71
CA GLY A 4 -7.15 -26.31 7.98
C GLY A 4 -8.35 -26.59 8.88
N ARG A 5 -8.13 -27.08 10.11
CA ARG A 5 -9.21 -27.22 11.10
C ARG A 5 -9.77 -25.85 11.45
N GLY A 6 -11.10 -25.74 11.37
CA GLY A 6 -11.84 -24.50 11.62
C GLY A 6 -11.97 -23.60 10.40
N VAL A 7 -11.47 -24.00 9.22
CA VAL A 7 -11.48 -23.21 7.97
C VAL A 7 -12.48 -23.81 6.94
N PRO A 8 -13.80 -23.73 7.19
CA PRO A 8 -14.79 -24.39 6.34
C PRO A 8 -14.77 -23.85 4.90
N GLY A 9 -14.97 -24.73 3.93
CA GLY A 9 -15.05 -24.36 2.50
C GLY A 9 -13.70 -24.10 1.83
N VAL A 10 -12.58 -24.22 2.55
CA VAL A 10 -11.23 -24.18 1.99
C VAL A 10 -10.66 -25.60 2.01
N PRO A 11 -10.45 -26.23 0.85
CA PRO A 11 -9.80 -27.53 0.77
C PRO A 11 -8.38 -27.45 1.32
N ARG A 12 -7.96 -28.47 2.08
CA ARG A 12 -6.67 -28.47 2.79
C ARG A 12 -5.49 -28.38 1.83
N GLU A 13 -5.58 -29.00 0.66
CA GLU A 13 -4.57 -28.92 -0.39
C GLU A 13 -4.38 -27.51 -0.95
N LYS A 14 -5.30 -26.58 -0.69
CA LYS A 14 -5.08 -25.17 -1.05
C LYS A 14 -4.24 -24.43 -0.04
N ILE A 15 -4.10 -24.91 1.21
CA ILE A 15 -3.35 -24.23 2.25
C ILE A 15 -1.87 -24.60 2.08
N ARG A 16 -1.04 -23.64 1.66
CA ARG A 16 0.38 -23.87 1.34
C ARG A 16 1.34 -23.16 2.25
N TYR A 17 0.96 -21.97 2.73
CA TYR A 17 1.84 -21.17 3.58
C TYR A 17 1.07 -20.55 4.73
N LEU A 18 1.80 -20.21 5.77
CA LEU A 18 1.34 -19.38 6.87
C LEU A 18 2.19 -18.11 6.88
N ARG A 19 1.54 -16.94 6.78
CA ARG A 19 2.18 -15.62 6.91
C ARG A 19 2.11 -15.19 8.37
N ILE A 20 3.26 -14.82 8.92
CA ILE A 20 3.40 -14.24 10.25
C ILE A 20 3.51 -12.73 10.07
N SER A 21 2.57 -12.00 10.65
CA SER A 21 2.46 -10.55 10.51
C SER A 21 2.32 -9.87 11.87
N GLN A 22 2.65 -8.59 11.95
CA GLN A 22 2.45 -7.77 13.15
C GLN A 22 1.71 -6.48 12.78
N ARG A 23 0.74 -6.11 13.61
CA ARG A 23 0.19 -4.75 13.65
C ARG A 23 1.06 -3.91 14.59
N LEU A 24 1.52 -2.76 14.12
CA LEU A 24 2.40 -1.90 14.92
C LEU A 24 1.65 -1.31 16.10
N PHE A 25 2.33 -1.18 17.24
CA PHE A 25 1.77 -0.55 18.42
C PHE A 25 1.65 0.95 18.21
N TRP A 26 0.59 1.52 18.77
CA TRP A 26 0.40 2.96 18.81
C TRP A 26 1.51 3.57 19.69
N PRO A 27 2.33 4.50 19.17
CA PRO A 27 3.34 5.16 19.97
C PRO A 27 2.74 5.91 21.15
N TYR A 28 3.46 5.88 22.26
CA TYR A 28 3.19 6.71 23.44
C TYR A 28 4.43 7.52 23.78
N SER A 29 4.24 8.80 24.06
CA SER A 29 5.28 9.69 24.55
C SER A 29 4.85 10.25 25.90
N ASN A 30 5.76 10.25 26.89
CA ASN A 30 5.48 10.89 28.18
C ASN A 30 5.27 12.41 28.04
N ALA A 31 5.90 13.06 27.06
CA ALA A 31 5.79 14.50 26.85
C ALA A 31 4.47 14.90 26.18
N TYR A 32 3.94 14.05 25.30
CA TYR A 32 2.83 14.41 24.40
C TYR A 32 1.61 13.48 24.46
N GLY A 33 1.68 12.40 25.24
CA GLY A 33 0.71 11.31 25.25
C GLY A 33 0.63 10.55 23.92
N GLY A 34 -0.40 9.72 23.77
CA GLY A 34 -0.70 8.99 22.53
C GLY A 34 -1.49 9.81 21.51
N GLN A 35 -2.18 10.88 21.92
CA GLN A 35 -3.12 11.63 21.07
C GLN A 35 -2.46 12.27 19.84
N ARG A 36 -1.18 12.64 19.92
CA ARG A 36 -0.44 13.17 18.76
C ARG A 36 -0.24 12.14 17.64
N TYR A 37 -0.36 10.86 17.97
CA TYR A 37 -0.19 9.74 17.07
C TYR A 37 -1.54 9.07 16.72
N GLU A 38 -2.66 9.57 17.28
CA GLU A 38 -4.01 9.10 16.94
C GLU A 38 -4.19 9.28 15.44
N PRO A 39 -4.50 8.25 14.66
CA PRO A 39 -4.79 8.44 13.25
C PRO A 39 -6.23 9.00 13.13
N ASP A 40 -6.68 9.62 12.02
CA ASP A 40 -7.97 10.37 11.97
C ASP A 40 -9.24 9.48 11.99
N VAL A 41 -9.28 8.53 12.93
CA VAL A 41 -10.43 7.88 13.59
C VAL A 41 -11.76 7.98 12.85
N LYS A 42 -12.24 9.22 12.94
CA LYS A 42 -13.63 9.58 12.98
C LYS A 42 -14.25 9.68 11.59
N GLN A 43 -13.45 9.68 10.52
CA GLN A 43 -13.98 9.92 9.16
C GLN A 43 -13.92 8.73 8.21
N VAL A 44 -13.00 7.76 8.39
CA VAL A 44 -12.69 6.82 7.30
C VAL A 44 -12.94 5.35 7.62
N MET A 45 -12.98 4.90 8.89
CA MET A 45 -13.28 3.50 9.30
C MET A 45 -12.61 2.39 8.43
N ILE A 46 -11.40 2.62 7.93
CA ILE A 46 -10.86 1.85 6.79
C ILE A 46 -9.56 1.06 7.09
N ASN A 47 -9.02 1.18 8.31
CA ASN A 47 -7.84 0.51 8.89
C ASN A 47 -6.73 1.50 9.24
N TRP A 48 -6.34 1.45 10.51
CA TRP A 48 -5.54 2.48 11.17
C TRP A 48 -4.10 2.07 11.42
N THR A 49 -3.86 0.77 11.50
CA THR A 49 -2.65 0.26 12.10
C THR A 49 -1.72 -0.23 11.02
N PRO A 50 -0.56 0.43 10.83
CA PRO A 50 0.47 -0.07 9.95
C PRO A 50 0.79 -1.52 10.28
N ALA A 51 1.10 -2.28 9.25
CA ALA A 51 1.40 -3.69 9.40
C ALA A 51 2.67 -4.05 8.68
N ARG A 52 3.42 -4.96 9.31
CA ARG A 52 4.59 -5.60 8.72
C ARG A 52 4.38 -7.09 8.61
N VAL A 53 5.11 -7.70 7.68
CA VAL A 53 5.23 -9.15 7.54
C VAL A 53 6.59 -9.54 8.10
N LEU A 54 6.59 -10.42 9.09
CA LEU A 54 7.82 -10.95 9.68
C LEU A 54 8.36 -12.09 8.82
N GLY A 55 7.48 -12.85 8.19
CA GLY A 55 7.84 -13.80 7.15
C GLY A 55 6.74 -14.78 6.84
N THR A 56 7.06 -15.77 6.00
CA THR A 56 6.19 -16.88 5.64
C THR A 56 6.88 -18.21 5.94
N VAL A 57 6.09 -19.21 6.33
CA VAL A 57 6.53 -20.59 6.55
C VAL A 57 5.66 -21.55 5.73
N PRO A 58 6.20 -22.69 5.27
CA PRO A 58 5.41 -23.70 4.60
C PRO A 58 4.43 -24.38 5.56
N VAL A 59 3.34 -24.88 5.00
CA VAL A 59 2.40 -25.78 5.68
C VAL A 59 2.57 -27.17 5.06
N GLU A 60 2.78 -28.18 5.91
CA GLU A 60 2.94 -29.56 5.49
C GLU A 60 1.66 -30.09 4.81
N PRO A 61 1.74 -31.13 3.96
CA PRO A 61 0.55 -31.78 3.39
C PRO A 61 -0.43 -32.28 4.45
N ASP A 62 0.09 -32.56 5.67
CA ASP A 62 -0.71 -32.97 6.80
C ASP A 62 -1.47 -31.82 7.51
N GLY A 63 -1.29 -30.58 7.04
CA GLY A 63 -1.84 -29.35 7.60
C GLY A 63 -1.04 -28.78 8.78
N SER A 64 0.07 -29.41 9.17
CA SER A 64 0.88 -28.94 10.29
C SER A 64 1.92 -27.89 9.87
N ALA A 65 2.33 -27.05 10.83
CA ALA A 65 3.42 -26.10 10.69
C ALA A 65 4.14 -25.95 12.03
N HIS A 66 5.47 -25.83 12.00
CA HIS A 66 6.32 -25.69 13.18
C HIS A 66 7.39 -24.64 12.89
N PHE A 67 7.35 -23.54 13.63
CA PHE A 67 8.14 -22.35 13.31
C PHE A 67 8.43 -21.48 14.52
N THR A 68 9.44 -20.62 14.39
CA THR A 68 9.78 -19.61 15.40
C THR A 68 9.08 -18.28 15.12
N VAL A 69 8.85 -17.50 16.18
CA VAL A 69 8.38 -16.11 16.10
C VAL A 69 9.20 -15.24 17.04
N PRO A 70 9.30 -13.92 16.80
CA PRO A 70 9.97 -13.04 17.74
C PRO A 70 9.27 -13.02 19.11
N ALA A 71 10.07 -13.05 20.18
CA ALA A 71 9.57 -12.85 21.54
C ALA A 71 8.98 -11.44 21.72
N ASP A 72 8.07 -11.30 22.68
CA ASP A 72 7.43 -10.03 23.09
C ASP A 72 6.84 -9.22 21.92
N THR A 73 6.44 -9.92 20.86
CA THR A 73 5.91 -9.34 19.63
C THR A 73 4.48 -9.82 19.43
N ALA A 74 3.55 -8.87 19.25
CA ALA A 74 2.16 -9.17 18.94
C ALA A 74 2.01 -9.65 17.49
N VAL A 75 2.10 -10.97 17.31
CA VAL A 75 1.97 -11.62 16.00
C VAL A 75 0.54 -12.09 15.75
N TYR A 76 0.15 -12.06 14.48
CA TYR A 76 -1.05 -12.68 13.97
C TYR A 76 -0.74 -13.46 12.70
N PHE A 77 -1.59 -14.43 12.39
CA PHE A 77 -1.35 -15.38 11.31
C PHE A 77 -2.36 -15.25 10.18
N GLN A 78 -1.90 -15.53 8.97
CA GLN A 78 -2.75 -15.61 7.78
C GLN A 78 -2.44 -16.92 7.04
N LEU A 79 -3.47 -17.70 6.75
CA LEU A 79 -3.34 -18.87 5.86
C LEU A 79 -3.32 -18.38 4.43
N LEU A 80 -2.40 -18.93 3.63
CA LEU A 80 -2.19 -18.54 2.26
C LEU A 80 -2.31 -19.72 1.31
N ASP A 81 -2.75 -19.43 0.09
CA ASP A 81 -2.71 -20.38 -1.02
C ASP A 81 -1.33 -20.46 -1.71
N GLU A 82 -1.22 -21.27 -2.75
CA GLU A 82 0.00 -21.42 -3.56
C GLU A 82 0.47 -20.12 -4.24
N ASN A 83 -0.44 -19.15 -4.39
CA ASN A 83 -0.18 -17.83 -4.97
C ASN A 83 0.07 -16.77 -3.89
N PHE A 84 0.27 -17.18 -2.65
CA PHE A 84 0.46 -16.32 -1.47
C PHE A 84 -0.73 -15.37 -1.20
N MET A 85 -1.93 -15.73 -1.66
CA MET A 85 -3.17 -14.99 -1.37
C MET A 85 -3.83 -15.51 -0.09
N GLU A 86 -4.34 -14.60 0.73
CA GLU A 86 -5.00 -14.94 1.99
C GLU A 86 -6.27 -15.77 1.80
N LEU A 87 -6.28 -16.94 2.43
CA LEU A 87 -7.46 -17.78 2.63
C LEU A 87 -8.22 -17.39 3.90
N ARG A 88 -7.49 -17.02 4.96
CA ARG A 88 -8.05 -16.56 6.24
C ARG A 88 -7.01 -15.84 7.09
N ARG A 89 -7.43 -14.85 7.89
CA ARG A 89 -6.61 -14.26 8.96
C ARG A 89 -7.16 -14.52 10.36
N MET A 90 -6.24 -14.53 11.30
CA MET A 90 -6.49 -14.18 12.69
C MET A 90 -6.76 -12.66 12.80
N ARG A 91 -7.90 -12.27 13.41
CA ARG A 91 -8.25 -10.86 13.69
C ARG A 91 -7.89 -10.43 15.12
N SER A 92 -7.29 -11.32 15.89
CA SER A 92 -6.62 -11.07 17.17
C SER A 92 -5.10 -11.18 16.99
N PHE A 93 -4.35 -11.05 18.08
CA PHE A 93 -2.91 -11.30 18.11
C PHE A 93 -2.54 -12.13 19.33
N ILE A 94 -1.38 -12.77 19.29
CA ILE A 94 -0.74 -13.43 20.43
C ILE A 94 0.71 -12.97 20.56
N SER A 95 1.27 -13.11 21.75
CA SER A 95 2.68 -12.88 22.04
C SER A 95 3.24 -14.09 22.79
N PHE A 96 4.57 -14.23 22.72
CA PHE A 96 5.34 -15.31 23.31
C PHE A 96 6.44 -14.73 24.18
N GLN A 97 6.70 -15.34 25.33
CA GLN A 97 7.89 -15.05 26.13
C GLN A 97 9.13 -15.72 25.52
N PRO A 98 10.36 -15.23 25.82
CA PRO A 98 11.58 -15.92 25.40
C PRO A 98 11.58 -17.39 25.85
N GLY A 99 11.79 -18.31 24.90
CA GLY A 99 11.79 -19.76 25.15
C GLY A 99 10.41 -20.41 25.28
N GLU A 100 9.31 -19.65 25.22
CA GLU A 100 7.96 -20.21 25.25
C GLU A 100 7.66 -21.01 23.98
N SER A 101 7.08 -22.20 24.14
CA SER A 101 6.52 -23.01 23.05
C SER A 101 5.01 -23.16 23.23
N ARG A 102 4.24 -22.92 22.17
CA ARG A 102 2.77 -23.07 22.17
C ARG A 102 2.31 -23.84 20.93
N GLY A 103 1.40 -24.78 21.13
CA GLY A 103 0.72 -25.49 20.05
C GLY A 103 -0.71 -25.01 19.88
N CYS A 104 -1.14 -24.82 18.63
CA CYS A 104 -2.54 -24.60 18.25
C CYS A 104 -3.07 -25.88 17.59
N VAL A 105 -4.34 -26.21 17.81
CA VAL A 105 -4.95 -27.42 17.22
C VAL A 105 -5.60 -27.13 15.87
N GLY A 106 -5.95 -25.87 15.60
CA GLY A 106 -6.56 -25.39 14.37
C GLY A 106 -6.42 -23.89 14.20
N CYS A 107 -7.16 -23.30 13.26
CA CYS A 107 -7.25 -21.86 13.06
C CYS A 107 -8.59 -21.37 13.60
N HIS A 108 -8.59 -20.74 14.79
CA HIS A 108 -9.76 -20.19 15.49
C HIS A 108 -10.57 -21.20 16.33
N GLU A 109 -9.86 -22.08 17.04
CA GLU A 109 -10.40 -22.98 18.06
C GLU A 109 -10.79 -22.25 19.35
N SER A 110 -11.71 -22.82 20.12
CA SER A 110 -11.88 -22.42 21.53
C SER A 110 -10.82 -23.13 22.39
N ARG A 111 -10.34 -22.46 23.45
CA ARG A 111 -9.37 -23.05 24.39
C ARG A 111 -9.90 -24.31 25.09
N GLN A 112 -11.22 -24.47 25.12
CA GLN A 112 -11.93 -25.65 25.66
C GLN A 112 -12.02 -26.80 24.65
N GLU A 113 -11.89 -26.53 23.34
CA GLU A 113 -11.82 -27.52 22.25
C GLU A 113 -10.43 -28.13 22.05
N VAL A 114 -9.45 -27.77 22.90
CA VAL A 114 -8.14 -28.42 23.02
C VAL A 114 -8.28 -29.80 23.68
N ALA A 115 -9.35 -30.52 23.34
CA ALA A 115 -9.43 -31.95 23.55
C ALA A 115 -8.53 -32.62 22.50
N THR A 116 -7.74 -33.58 23.00
CA THR A 116 -6.89 -34.57 22.34
C THR A 116 -7.06 -34.68 20.82
N PRO A 117 -5.96 -34.68 20.02
CA PRO A 117 -6.05 -34.72 18.56
C PRO A 117 -6.99 -35.84 18.11
N ALA A 118 -8.03 -35.46 17.35
CA ALA A 118 -9.19 -36.30 17.05
C ALA A 118 -8.85 -37.68 16.43
N ASN A 119 -7.61 -37.90 15.98
CA ASN A 119 -7.13 -39.14 15.35
C ASN A 119 -5.71 -39.59 15.77
N GLY A 120 -5.11 -39.03 16.84
CA GLY A 120 -3.79 -39.49 17.33
C GLY A 120 -2.58 -39.38 16.37
N ARG A 121 -2.74 -38.78 15.18
CA ARG A 121 -1.63 -38.59 14.23
C ARG A 121 -0.65 -37.53 14.72
N PHE A 122 0.63 -37.92 14.80
CA PHE A 122 1.71 -37.02 15.11
C PHE A 122 1.91 -36.02 13.95
N PRO A 123 1.94 -34.69 14.21
CA PRO A 123 2.14 -33.70 13.16
C PRO A 123 3.50 -33.82 12.49
N THR A 124 3.53 -33.85 11.16
CA THR A 124 4.74 -34.00 10.34
C THR A 124 5.74 -32.88 10.63
N ALA A 125 5.27 -31.64 10.80
CA ALA A 125 6.13 -30.50 11.10
C ALA A 125 6.88 -30.62 12.44
N LEU A 126 6.38 -31.44 13.38
CA LEU A 126 7.06 -31.69 14.67
C LEU A 126 8.16 -32.76 14.57
N LEU A 127 8.33 -33.41 13.41
CA LEU A 127 9.45 -34.32 13.13
C LEU A 127 10.75 -33.54 12.81
N HIS A 128 10.66 -32.22 12.68
CA HIS A 128 11.75 -31.35 12.30
C HIS A 128 11.85 -30.16 13.26
N ASP A 129 13.05 -29.57 13.33
CA ASP A 129 13.28 -28.33 14.05
C ASP A 129 12.37 -27.20 13.54
N PRO A 130 11.97 -26.25 14.40
CA PRO A 130 11.12 -25.15 14.00
C PRO A 130 11.80 -24.30 12.92
N VAL A 131 11.07 -24.03 11.83
CA VAL A 131 11.59 -23.24 10.71
C VAL A 131 11.52 -21.75 11.05
N ALA A 132 12.57 -21.00 10.71
CA ALA A 132 12.54 -19.54 10.77
C ALA A 132 11.70 -18.96 9.61
N PRO A 133 10.78 -18.01 9.86
CA PRO A 133 10.01 -17.37 8.80
C PRO A 133 10.88 -16.69 7.74
N VAL A 134 10.59 -16.95 6.46
CA VAL A 134 11.28 -16.29 5.34
C VAL A 134 10.73 -14.87 5.16
N PRO A 135 11.54 -13.82 5.28
CA PRO A 135 11.07 -12.44 5.16
C PRO A 135 10.60 -12.15 3.73
N PRO A 136 9.67 -11.19 3.53
CA PRO A 136 9.25 -10.81 2.19
C PRO A 136 10.38 -10.07 1.45
N PRO A 137 10.30 -9.95 0.10
CA PRO A 137 11.34 -9.29 -0.70
C PRO A 137 11.69 -7.85 -0.29
N TRP A 138 10.79 -7.15 0.39
CA TRP A 138 10.98 -5.78 0.88
C TRP A 138 11.43 -5.67 2.35
N GLY A 139 11.77 -6.80 2.98
CA GLY A 139 12.16 -6.88 4.38
C GLY A 139 11.00 -6.77 5.37
N ASP A 140 11.32 -6.72 6.66
CA ASP A 140 10.35 -6.79 7.78
C ASP A 140 9.79 -5.42 8.20
N ARG A 141 9.99 -4.37 7.39
CA ARG A 141 9.40 -3.06 7.67
C ARG A 141 7.89 -3.07 7.44
N ALA A 142 7.18 -2.19 8.13
CA ALA A 142 5.77 -2.00 7.84
C ALA A 142 5.56 -1.45 6.44
N MET A 143 4.49 -1.90 5.79
CA MET A 143 4.25 -1.62 4.38
C MET A 143 3.70 -0.21 4.17
N SER A 144 4.27 0.51 3.21
CA SER A 144 3.78 1.81 2.75
C SER A 144 3.22 1.67 1.35
N PHE A 145 2.05 2.27 1.09
CA PHE A 145 1.49 2.26 -0.25
C PHE A 145 2.41 2.98 -1.23
N LEU A 146 2.87 4.19 -0.90
CA LEU A 146 3.74 4.97 -1.79
C LEU A 146 5.06 4.27 -2.11
N ARG A 147 5.64 3.58 -1.13
CA ARG A 147 6.97 2.97 -1.29
C ARG A 147 6.90 1.58 -1.88
N ASP A 148 5.98 0.75 -1.40
CA ASP A 148 5.99 -0.69 -1.68
C ASP A 148 4.94 -1.11 -2.71
N VAL A 149 3.95 -0.27 -3.02
CA VAL A 149 2.79 -0.64 -3.85
C VAL A 149 2.62 0.27 -5.05
N GLN A 150 2.71 1.59 -4.89
CA GLN A 150 2.62 2.56 -5.98
C GLN A 150 3.60 2.24 -7.13
N PRO A 151 4.86 1.80 -6.88
CA PRO A 151 5.76 1.43 -7.97
C PRO A 151 5.25 0.26 -8.84
N VAL A 152 4.41 -0.64 -8.28
CA VAL A 152 3.74 -1.69 -9.06
C VAL A 152 2.74 -1.05 -10.04
N PHE A 153 1.96 -0.08 -9.57
CA PHE A 153 1.01 0.65 -10.42
C PHE A 153 1.72 1.53 -11.46
N ASP A 154 2.83 2.16 -11.10
CA ASP A 154 3.59 3.00 -12.04
C ASP A 154 4.14 2.18 -13.21
N ARG A 155 4.68 0.99 -12.94
CA ARG A 155 5.24 0.11 -13.97
C ARG A 155 4.17 -0.53 -14.86
N HIS A 156 3.08 -1.00 -14.25
CA HIS A 156 2.17 -1.93 -14.93
C HIS A 156 0.80 -1.35 -15.27
N CYS A 157 0.41 -0.22 -14.67
CA CYS A 157 -0.95 0.29 -14.74
C CYS A 157 -1.02 1.73 -15.30
N ALA A 158 -0.17 2.63 -14.80
CA ALA A 158 -0.24 4.06 -15.06
C ALA A 158 -0.07 4.44 -16.54
N GLY A 159 0.54 3.57 -17.35
CA GLY A 159 0.65 3.75 -18.80
C GLY A 159 -0.69 3.89 -19.51
N CYS A 160 -1.71 3.12 -19.10
CA CYS A 160 -3.08 3.22 -19.65
C CYS A 160 -4.03 3.98 -18.70
N HIS A 161 -3.79 3.88 -17.40
CA HIS A 161 -4.66 4.38 -16.34
C HIS A 161 -4.10 5.67 -15.74
N SER A 162 -3.91 6.72 -16.55
CA SER A 162 -3.50 8.02 -16.03
C SER A 162 -3.93 9.19 -16.93
N GLY A 163 -3.87 10.40 -16.38
CA GLY A 163 -4.03 11.64 -17.14
C GLY A 163 -5.43 12.22 -17.14
N ILE A 164 -5.76 12.92 -18.22
CA ILE A 164 -7.05 13.61 -18.34
C ILE A 164 -8.19 12.67 -18.71
N LYS A 165 -7.89 11.59 -19.46
CA LYS A 165 -8.83 10.55 -19.86
C LYS A 165 -8.22 9.17 -19.57
N PRO A 166 -8.08 8.79 -18.30
CA PRO A 166 -7.57 7.48 -17.94
C PRO A 166 -8.51 6.38 -18.45
N ALA A 167 -7.95 5.23 -18.87
CA ALA A 167 -8.75 4.07 -19.27
C ALA A 167 -9.74 3.68 -18.16
N ASP A 168 -11.00 3.43 -18.56
CA ASP A 168 -12.14 3.11 -17.68
C ASP A 168 -12.39 4.12 -16.54
N GLY A 169 -11.87 5.34 -16.66
CA GLY A 169 -11.97 6.35 -15.61
C GLY A 169 -11.21 5.98 -14.33
N LEU A 170 -10.21 5.09 -14.42
CA LEU A 170 -9.35 4.66 -13.32
C LEU A 170 -7.98 5.32 -13.45
N ASP A 171 -7.63 6.23 -12.53
CA ASP A 171 -6.32 6.89 -12.51
C ASP A 171 -5.44 6.30 -11.42
N PHE A 172 -4.37 5.62 -11.82
CA PHE A 172 -3.39 4.99 -10.94
C PHE A 172 -2.06 5.75 -10.87
N SER A 173 -2.05 7.03 -11.23
CA SER A 173 -0.87 7.88 -11.06
C SER A 173 -0.48 8.06 -9.58
N GLY A 174 0.82 8.23 -9.35
CA GLY A 174 1.40 8.29 -8.00
C GLY A 174 1.33 9.65 -7.31
N GLY A 175 0.86 10.71 -7.98
CA GLY A 175 0.90 12.07 -7.45
C GLY A 175 -0.04 12.32 -6.27
N LEU A 176 0.37 13.26 -5.40
CA LEU A 176 -0.33 13.52 -4.14
C LEU A 176 -1.66 14.24 -4.33
N THR A 177 -2.65 13.78 -3.57
CA THR A 177 -3.95 14.43 -3.38
C THR A 177 -4.06 14.94 -1.94
N ALA A 178 -5.14 15.67 -1.65
CA ALA A 178 -5.39 16.21 -0.30
C ALA A 178 -5.42 15.11 0.78
N SER A 179 -5.87 13.90 0.46
CA SER A 179 -5.98 12.80 1.42
C SER A 179 -4.80 11.83 1.35
N TYR A 180 -4.44 11.40 0.14
CA TYR A 180 -3.49 10.33 -0.09
C TYR A 180 -2.70 10.62 -1.38
N ASN A 181 -2.68 9.67 -2.31
CA ASN A 181 -2.29 9.87 -3.69
C ASN A 181 -3.42 9.40 -4.63
N ARG A 182 -3.29 9.74 -5.90
CA ARG A 182 -4.35 9.50 -6.89
C ARG A 182 -4.71 8.03 -7.03
N ALA A 183 -3.74 7.13 -7.10
CA ALA A 183 -4.03 5.69 -7.22
C ALA A 183 -4.79 5.12 -6.03
N TYR A 184 -4.39 5.46 -4.80
CA TYR A 184 -5.06 4.98 -3.60
C TYR A 184 -6.48 5.52 -3.53
N ASP A 185 -6.69 6.80 -3.81
CA ASP A 185 -8.03 7.41 -3.90
C ASP A 185 -8.92 6.69 -4.92
N THR A 186 -8.40 6.42 -6.13
CA THR A 186 -9.10 5.65 -7.16
C THR A 186 -9.50 4.26 -6.65
N ILE A 187 -8.58 3.54 -6.01
CA ILE A 187 -8.84 2.20 -5.46
C ILE A 187 -9.96 2.24 -4.43
N LEU A 188 -9.96 3.24 -3.54
CA LEU A 188 -10.97 3.39 -2.50
C LEU A 188 -12.33 3.78 -3.08
N GLN A 189 -12.36 4.82 -3.91
CA GLN A 189 -13.58 5.35 -4.52
C GLN A 189 -14.28 4.30 -5.38
N ARG A 190 -13.50 3.49 -6.10
CA ARG A 190 -14.02 2.44 -6.99
C ARG A 190 -14.17 1.07 -6.31
N ARG A 191 -13.80 0.97 -5.03
CA ARG A 191 -13.87 -0.25 -4.21
C ARG A 191 -13.19 -1.45 -4.90
N LEU A 192 -11.96 -1.23 -5.39
CA LEU A 192 -11.23 -2.24 -6.16
C LEU A 192 -10.61 -3.35 -5.30
N ILE A 193 -10.48 -3.11 -4.00
CA ILE A 193 -9.98 -4.07 -3.02
C ILE A 193 -11.05 -4.40 -1.98
N SER A 194 -11.06 -5.66 -1.53
CA SER A 194 -11.93 -6.13 -0.45
C SER A 194 -11.18 -6.12 0.87
N ARG A 195 -11.73 -5.43 1.87
CA ARG A 195 -11.12 -5.21 3.18
C ARG A 195 -12.10 -5.59 4.27
N SER A 196 -11.56 -6.05 5.40
CA SER A 196 -12.28 -6.12 6.66
C SER A 196 -12.72 -4.72 7.06
N ASN A 197 -14.03 -4.56 7.31
CA ASN A 197 -14.58 -3.34 7.87
C ASN A 197 -14.19 -3.25 9.35
N VAL A 198 -13.59 -2.13 9.77
CA VAL A 198 -13.14 -1.93 11.16
C VAL A 198 -14.28 -1.52 12.10
N GLY A 199 -15.42 -1.09 11.55
CA GLY A 199 -16.63 -0.78 12.30
C GLY A 199 -17.63 -1.94 12.37
N ASP A 200 -17.28 -3.11 11.82
CA ASP A 200 -18.11 -4.31 11.97
C ASP A 200 -17.96 -4.90 13.38
N ASP A 201 -18.83 -5.84 13.73
CA ASP A 201 -18.82 -6.49 15.03
C ASP A 201 -17.58 -7.39 15.26
N ALA A 202 -17.52 -7.99 16.45
CA ALA A 202 -16.47 -8.91 16.87
C ALA A 202 -16.72 -10.36 16.43
N ARG A 203 -17.64 -10.63 15.49
CA ARG A 203 -17.94 -12.00 15.09
C ARG A 203 -16.78 -12.67 14.37
N ILE A 204 -16.75 -13.98 14.47
CA ILE A 204 -15.78 -14.81 13.76
C ILE A 204 -16.00 -14.62 12.26
N THR A 205 -14.97 -14.11 11.59
CA THR A 205 -15.03 -13.91 10.14
C THR A 205 -14.82 -15.26 9.41
N PRO A 206 -15.67 -15.60 8.41
CA PRO A 206 -15.50 -16.81 7.63
C PRO A 206 -14.25 -16.75 6.73
N PRO A 207 -13.70 -17.91 6.32
CA PRO A 207 -12.65 -17.96 5.30
C PRO A 207 -13.08 -17.23 4.03
N LEU A 208 -12.12 -16.62 3.33
CA LEU A 208 -12.34 -15.89 2.07
C LEU A 208 -13.37 -14.74 2.17
N ALA A 209 -13.64 -14.19 3.36
CA ALA A 209 -14.62 -13.10 3.51
C ALA A 209 -14.15 -11.77 2.85
N PHE A 210 -12.85 -11.54 2.81
CA PHE A 210 -12.21 -10.34 2.27
C PHE A 210 -10.80 -10.67 1.76
N GLY A 211 -9.99 -9.66 1.47
CA GLY A 211 -8.60 -9.84 1.05
C GLY A 211 -8.44 -10.00 -0.46
N SER A 212 -7.26 -10.46 -0.87
CA SER A 212 -6.86 -10.60 -2.28
C SER A 212 -7.83 -11.43 -3.10
N HIS A 213 -8.31 -12.57 -2.59
CA HIS A 213 -9.29 -13.42 -3.29
C HIS A 213 -10.63 -12.75 -3.60
N LYS A 214 -11.04 -11.74 -2.82
CA LYS A 214 -12.32 -11.01 -3.00
C LYS A 214 -12.14 -9.65 -3.67
N SER A 215 -10.93 -9.31 -4.07
CA SER A 215 -10.61 -7.99 -4.63
C SER A 215 -10.79 -7.99 -6.15
N LYS A 216 -11.61 -7.07 -6.67
CA LYS A 216 -11.86 -6.89 -8.11
C LYS A 216 -10.57 -6.67 -8.89
N LEU A 217 -9.62 -5.93 -8.31
CA LEU A 217 -8.31 -5.71 -8.91
C LEU A 217 -7.57 -7.02 -9.16
N VAL A 218 -7.58 -7.93 -8.19
CA VAL A 218 -6.91 -9.24 -8.29
C VAL A 218 -7.63 -10.15 -9.27
N GLU A 219 -8.97 -10.12 -9.28
CA GLU A 219 -9.78 -10.87 -10.26
C GLU A 219 -9.43 -10.48 -11.71
N VAL A 220 -9.35 -9.18 -12.00
CA VAL A 220 -8.97 -8.66 -13.32
C VAL A 220 -7.55 -9.07 -13.72
N LEU A 221 -6.61 -9.09 -12.77
CA LEU A 221 -5.24 -9.54 -13.02
C LEU A 221 -5.14 -11.04 -13.26
N ARG A 222 -6.00 -11.86 -12.64
CA ARG A 222 -5.98 -13.32 -12.79
C ARG A 222 -6.73 -13.82 -14.01
N THR A 223 -7.83 -13.17 -14.38
CA THR A 223 -8.78 -13.69 -15.37
C THR A 223 -9.02 -12.74 -16.55
N GLY A 224 -8.71 -11.46 -16.39
CA GLY A 224 -9.01 -10.43 -17.38
C GLY A 224 -7.89 -10.18 -18.39
N ALA A 225 -8.21 -9.39 -19.42
CA ALA A 225 -7.25 -8.97 -20.46
C ALA A 225 -6.11 -8.08 -19.94
N CYS A 226 -6.24 -7.50 -18.74
CA CYS A 226 -5.16 -6.75 -18.10
C CYS A 226 -4.05 -7.68 -17.59
N GLY A 227 -4.38 -8.87 -17.06
CA GLY A 227 -3.40 -9.81 -16.52
C GLY A 227 -2.30 -10.19 -17.51
N LYS A 228 -2.69 -10.48 -18.75
CA LYS A 228 -1.75 -10.80 -19.85
C LYS A 228 -0.89 -9.62 -20.29
N ARG A 229 -1.34 -8.38 -20.06
CA ARG A 229 -0.60 -7.17 -20.45
C ARG A 229 0.33 -6.68 -19.35
N ALA A 230 -0.09 -6.84 -18.09
CA ALA A 230 0.65 -6.35 -16.94
C ALA A 230 1.82 -7.27 -16.54
N GLU A 231 1.72 -8.59 -16.79
CA GLU A 231 2.80 -9.57 -16.57
C GLU A 231 3.62 -9.33 -15.29
N LEU A 232 2.93 -9.23 -14.15
CA LEU A 232 3.58 -8.89 -12.88
C LEU A 232 4.68 -9.91 -12.55
N SER A 233 5.85 -9.38 -12.17
CA SER A 233 6.90 -10.20 -11.56
C SER A 233 6.39 -10.85 -10.27
N LYS A 234 7.02 -11.95 -9.84
CA LYS A 234 6.69 -12.60 -8.56
C LYS A 234 6.74 -11.61 -7.39
N GLU A 235 7.71 -10.71 -7.38
CA GLU A 235 7.82 -9.69 -6.33
C GLU A 235 6.67 -8.68 -6.38
N ASP A 236 6.33 -8.16 -7.56
CA ASP A 236 5.24 -7.19 -7.71
C ASP A 236 3.89 -7.81 -7.36
N TRP A 237 3.67 -9.08 -7.73
CA TRP A 237 2.52 -9.85 -7.30
C TRP A 237 2.45 -9.94 -5.77
N LEU A 238 3.56 -10.37 -5.13
CA LEU A 238 3.65 -10.48 -3.67
C LEU A 238 3.37 -9.14 -2.97
N ARG A 239 3.93 -8.03 -3.47
CA ARG A 239 3.66 -6.68 -2.95
C ARG A 239 2.18 -6.36 -2.98
N LEU A 240 1.53 -6.58 -4.13
CA LEU A 240 0.13 -6.26 -4.32
C LEU A 240 -0.80 -7.11 -3.43
N VAL A 241 -0.70 -8.44 -3.50
CA VAL A 241 -1.61 -9.31 -2.74
C VAL A 241 -1.37 -9.19 -1.24
N THR A 242 -0.10 -9.07 -0.82
CA THR A 242 0.22 -8.87 0.59
C THR A 242 -0.31 -7.54 1.09
N TRP A 243 -0.20 -6.45 0.32
CA TRP A 243 -0.78 -5.16 0.71
C TRP A 243 -2.29 -5.22 0.91
N ILE A 244 -3.01 -5.84 -0.04
CA ILE A 244 -4.45 -6.05 0.07
C ILE A 244 -4.77 -6.84 1.32
N ASP A 245 -4.07 -7.96 1.52
CA ASP A 245 -4.25 -8.81 2.70
C ASP A 245 -3.85 -8.04 3.97
N LEU A 246 -2.89 -7.12 3.99
CA LEU A 246 -2.66 -6.28 5.18
C LEU A 246 -3.80 -5.28 5.47
N ASN A 247 -4.92 -5.41 4.76
CA ASN A 247 -6.12 -4.59 4.79
C ASN A 247 -5.87 -3.20 4.19
N GLY A 248 -4.97 -3.15 3.19
CA GLY A 248 -4.64 -1.97 2.40
C GLY A 248 -4.15 -0.76 3.19
N PRO A 249 -3.12 -0.86 4.05
CA PRO A 249 -2.59 0.32 4.74
C PRO A 249 -2.02 1.32 3.71
N TYR A 250 -2.25 2.62 3.94
CA TYR A 250 -1.60 3.68 3.15
C TYR A 250 -0.23 4.05 3.74
N HIS A 251 -0.16 4.21 5.07
CA HIS A 251 1.04 4.58 5.79
C HIS A 251 1.71 3.39 6.47
N ASP A 252 3.04 3.38 6.51
CA ASP A 252 3.87 2.37 7.17
C ASP A 252 4.19 2.66 8.65
N GLY A 253 3.97 3.88 9.12
CA GLY A 253 4.28 4.25 10.49
C GLY A 253 3.29 5.26 11.03
N PHE A 254 3.15 5.30 12.34
CA PHE A 254 2.51 6.42 13.03
C PHE A 254 3.48 7.61 13.05
N ILE A 255 2.95 8.81 12.84
CA ILE A 255 3.75 10.04 12.99
C ILE A 255 3.04 10.99 13.94
N ASN A 256 3.80 11.90 14.53
CA ASN A 256 3.24 13.04 15.23
C ASN A 256 2.48 13.93 14.23
N LYS A 257 1.17 14.11 14.42
CA LYS A 257 0.32 14.98 13.58
C LYS A 257 0.49 16.48 13.85
N ARG A 258 1.10 16.83 14.98
CA ARG A 258 1.33 18.20 15.45
C ARG A 258 2.84 18.46 15.49
N GLN A 259 3.48 18.32 14.33
CA GLN A 259 4.90 18.67 14.17
C GLN A 259 5.04 20.20 14.17
N GLU A 260 6.13 20.69 14.73
CA GLU A 260 6.51 22.09 14.69
C GLU A 260 7.92 22.20 14.06
N PRO A 261 8.06 22.83 12.88
CA PRO A 261 6.99 23.42 12.06
C PRO A 261 6.05 22.36 11.45
N PRO A 262 4.82 22.74 11.06
CA PRO A 262 3.89 21.81 10.42
C PRO A 262 4.45 21.32 9.07
N PRO A 263 4.09 20.09 8.65
CA PRO A 263 4.46 19.59 7.33
C PRO A 263 3.84 20.48 6.24
N TYR A 264 4.55 20.62 5.12
CA TYR A 264 4.03 21.31 3.96
C TYR A 264 3.07 20.40 3.20
N ASP A 265 1.80 20.82 3.14
CA ASP A 265 0.76 20.12 2.38
C ASP A 265 0.65 20.72 0.98
N LEU A 266 1.43 20.16 0.04
CA LEU A 266 1.50 20.64 -1.35
C LEU A 266 0.10 20.76 -1.99
N PRO A 267 -0.80 19.76 -1.91
CA PRO A 267 -2.17 19.86 -2.43
C PRO A 267 -3.01 21.01 -1.85
N ALA A 268 -2.65 21.55 -0.68
CA ALA A 268 -3.36 22.65 -0.02
C ALA A 268 -2.72 24.04 -0.28
N ASP A 269 -1.61 24.13 -1.02
CA ASP A 269 -0.94 25.40 -1.34
C ASP A 269 -1.75 26.23 -2.35
N ARG A 270 -2.64 27.09 -1.84
CA ARG A 270 -3.53 27.94 -2.65
C ARG A 270 -2.77 28.97 -3.48
N GLU A 271 -1.63 29.45 -3.00
CA GLU A 271 -0.82 30.43 -3.72
C GLU A 271 -0.20 29.79 -4.95
N LEU A 272 0.42 28.62 -4.78
CA LEU A 272 0.96 27.81 -5.87
C LEU A 272 -0.10 27.52 -6.93
N PHE A 273 -1.25 26.97 -6.54
CA PHE A 273 -2.27 26.59 -7.52
C PHE A 273 -3.01 27.80 -8.11
N GLY A 274 -3.09 28.93 -7.40
CA GLY A 274 -3.55 30.20 -7.98
C GLY A 274 -2.65 30.66 -9.12
N ALA A 275 -1.33 30.67 -8.88
CA ALA A 275 -0.35 31.06 -9.89
C ALA A 275 -0.31 30.09 -11.08
N LEU A 276 -0.31 28.77 -10.84
CA LEU A 276 -0.37 27.76 -11.90
C LEU A 276 -1.68 27.85 -12.70
N SER A 277 -2.82 28.07 -12.04
CA SER A 277 -4.12 28.23 -12.70
C SER A 277 -4.13 29.44 -13.64
N ALA A 278 -3.49 30.55 -13.25
CA ALA A 278 -3.36 31.72 -14.12
C ALA A 278 -2.54 31.42 -15.39
N ILE A 279 -1.44 30.67 -15.27
CA ILE A 279 -0.64 30.22 -16.43
C ILE A 279 -1.48 29.27 -17.31
N HIS A 280 -2.10 28.26 -16.72
CA HIS A 280 -2.91 27.28 -17.45
C HIS A 280 -4.12 27.91 -18.13
N SER A 281 -4.73 28.95 -17.55
CA SER A 281 -5.81 29.70 -18.20
C SER A 281 -5.34 30.38 -19.47
N ARG A 282 -4.15 30.98 -19.47
CA ARG A 282 -3.56 31.63 -20.66
C ARG A 282 -3.12 30.63 -21.71
N ARG A 283 -2.47 29.54 -21.28
CA ARG A 283 -1.71 28.63 -22.16
C ARG A 283 -2.55 27.42 -22.60
N CYS A 284 -3.34 26.86 -21.71
CA CYS A 284 -4.14 25.65 -21.95
C CYS A 284 -5.63 25.95 -22.17
N GLY A 285 -6.09 27.18 -21.87
CA GLY A 285 -7.50 27.58 -21.85
C GLY A 285 -8.27 27.41 -23.17
N GLN A 286 -7.56 27.34 -24.31
CA GLN A 286 -8.19 27.08 -25.60
C GLN A 286 -8.72 25.65 -25.75
N CYS A 287 -8.18 24.70 -24.97
CA CYS A 287 -8.50 23.27 -25.10
C CYS A 287 -9.05 22.66 -23.79
N HIS A 288 -8.67 23.22 -22.64
CA HIS A 288 -8.99 22.68 -21.32
C HIS A 288 -9.46 23.78 -20.38
N GLN A 289 -10.35 23.45 -19.44
CA GLN A 289 -10.56 24.34 -18.30
C GLN A 289 -9.32 24.29 -17.41
N ALA A 290 -8.89 25.45 -16.89
CA ALA A 290 -7.70 25.51 -16.06
C ALA A 290 -7.79 24.59 -14.82
N ALA A 291 -8.99 24.43 -14.26
CA ALA A 291 -9.24 23.53 -13.13
C ALA A 291 -8.97 22.05 -13.45
N ASP A 292 -9.14 21.61 -14.70
CA ASP A 292 -8.95 20.21 -15.10
C ASP A 292 -7.46 19.84 -15.23
N VAL A 293 -6.60 20.84 -15.46
CA VAL A 293 -5.17 20.66 -15.71
C VAL A 293 -4.27 21.19 -14.58
N THR A 294 -4.84 21.99 -13.67
CA THR A 294 -4.16 22.48 -12.47
C THR A 294 -4.34 21.48 -11.32
N ARG A 295 -3.70 20.32 -11.45
CA ARG A 295 -3.84 19.18 -10.53
C ARG A 295 -2.59 19.00 -9.68
N SER A 296 -2.75 18.88 -8.36
CA SER A 296 -1.64 18.59 -7.44
C SER A 296 -1.00 17.25 -7.73
N ASP A 297 -1.81 16.25 -8.11
CA ASP A 297 -1.37 14.90 -8.41
C ASP A 297 -0.67 14.77 -9.77
N TRP A 298 -0.48 15.89 -10.49
CA TRP A 298 0.34 15.94 -11.70
C TRP A 298 1.75 16.48 -11.48
N ILE A 299 2.05 16.94 -10.26
CA ILE A 299 3.40 17.34 -9.87
C ILE A 299 4.23 16.08 -9.60
N ASP A 300 5.33 15.93 -10.34
CA ASP A 300 6.31 14.88 -10.09
C ASP A 300 7.29 15.38 -9.02
N LEU A 301 7.25 14.73 -7.86
CA LEU A 301 8.07 15.10 -6.70
C LEU A 301 9.54 14.71 -6.83
N ALA A 302 9.86 13.75 -7.70
CA ALA A 302 11.24 13.32 -7.94
C ALA A 302 11.90 14.14 -9.04
N ARG A 303 11.13 14.47 -10.09
CA ARG A 303 11.57 15.22 -11.26
C ARG A 303 10.56 16.33 -11.59
N PRO A 304 10.66 17.50 -10.96
CA PRO A 304 9.73 18.61 -11.15
C PRO A 304 9.42 18.93 -12.62
N GLU A 305 10.41 18.85 -13.50
CA GLU A 305 10.30 19.08 -14.94
C GLU A 305 9.46 18.03 -15.69
N GLN A 306 9.28 16.85 -15.12
CA GLN A 306 8.43 15.78 -15.67
C GLN A 306 6.97 15.93 -15.24
N SER A 307 6.64 16.95 -14.44
CA SER A 307 5.25 17.25 -14.06
C SER A 307 4.39 17.39 -15.31
N ARG A 308 3.18 16.78 -15.28
CA ARG A 308 2.42 16.53 -16.50
C ARG A 308 2.05 17.80 -17.26
N PHE A 309 1.65 18.86 -16.54
CA PHE A 309 1.30 20.14 -17.15
C PHE A 309 2.50 20.96 -17.65
N LEU A 310 3.73 20.52 -17.39
CA LEU A 310 4.94 21.05 -18.02
C LEU A 310 5.30 20.24 -19.27
N ARG A 311 5.33 18.91 -19.13
CA ARG A 311 5.77 17.98 -20.20
C ARG A 311 4.77 17.83 -21.34
N ALA A 312 3.48 17.67 -21.03
CA ALA A 312 2.44 17.43 -22.03
C ALA A 312 2.32 18.56 -23.09
N PRO A 313 2.34 19.84 -22.72
CA PRO A 313 2.27 20.95 -23.67
C PRO A 313 3.59 21.35 -24.34
N LEU A 314 4.73 20.76 -23.97
CA LEU A 314 6.06 21.13 -24.50
C LEU A 314 6.29 20.53 -25.89
N ALA A 315 6.83 21.32 -26.84
CA ALA A 315 7.17 20.81 -28.16
C ALA A 315 8.21 19.68 -28.09
N GLY A 316 8.08 18.69 -28.98
CA GLY A 316 8.96 17.52 -28.98
C GLY A 316 8.74 16.56 -27.82
N ALA A 317 7.66 16.70 -27.05
CA ALA A 317 7.26 15.70 -26.06
C ALA A 317 7.20 14.30 -26.71
N THR A 318 7.90 13.33 -26.10
CA THR A 318 8.10 12.00 -26.68
C THR A 318 6.77 11.26 -26.93
N PRO A 319 6.66 10.52 -28.05
CA PRO A 319 5.56 9.60 -28.28
C PRO A 319 5.44 8.60 -27.13
N GLY A 320 4.22 8.42 -26.58
CA GLY A 320 3.94 7.52 -25.45
C GLY A 320 3.73 8.22 -24.11
N GLY A 321 3.97 9.54 -24.03
CA GLY A 321 3.39 10.40 -22.99
C GLY A 321 2.04 10.99 -23.43
N PRO A 322 1.24 11.55 -22.51
CA PRO A 322 0.07 12.35 -22.88
C PRO A 322 0.59 13.66 -23.45
N ALA A 323 0.85 13.70 -24.76
CA ALA A 323 1.18 14.94 -25.45
C ALA A 323 -0.12 15.68 -25.77
N CYS A 324 -0.10 17.01 -25.64
CA CYS A 324 -1.16 17.83 -26.23
C CYS A 324 -1.15 17.64 -27.75
N SER A 325 -2.32 17.69 -28.40
CA SER A 325 -2.42 17.64 -29.86
C SER A 325 -1.71 18.81 -30.55
N ARG A 326 -1.45 19.88 -29.80
CA ARG A 326 -0.67 21.05 -30.19
C ARG A 326 0.30 21.41 -29.07
N ALA A 327 1.56 21.65 -29.42
CA ALA A 327 2.52 22.22 -28.48
C ALA A 327 2.07 23.64 -28.11
N VAL A 328 2.02 23.91 -26.81
CA VAL A 328 1.70 25.23 -26.27
C VAL A 328 2.99 25.97 -25.95
N TYR A 329 3.98 25.28 -25.38
CA TYR A 329 5.34 25.79 -25.19
C TYR A 329 6.23 25.35 -26.35
N GLN A 330 6.93 26.29 -26.97
CA GLN A 330 7.88 26.01 -28.06
C GLN A 330 9.10 25.26 -27.55
N ASP A 331 9.61 25.65 -26.38
CA ASP A 331 10.74 25.01 -25.70
C ASP A 331 10.70 25.34 -24.19
N ALA A 332 11.70 24.84 -23.46
CA ALA A 332 11.84 25.08 -22.03
C ALA A 332 12.27 26.51 -21.68
N ASN A 333 12.56 27.36 -22.66
CA ASN A 333 12.86 28.78 -22.48
C ASN A 333 11.61 29.66 -22.55
N ASP A 334 10.43 29.13 -22.84
CA ASP A 334 9.19 29.89 -22.75
C ASP A 334 9.03 30.54 -21.35
N PRO A 335 8.72 31.84 -21.25
CA PRO A 335 8.63 32.52 -19.95
C PRO A 335 7.60 31.89 -19.00
N ASP A 336 6.42 31.51 -19.51
CA ASP A 336 5.36 30.89 -18.72
C ASP A 336 5.76 29.46 -18.30
N TYR A 337 6.47 28.72 -19.16
CA TYR A 337 7.05 27.42 -18.80
C TYR A 337 8.06 27.56 -17.65
N ARG A 338 9.01 28.49 -17.77
CA ARG A 338 10.04 28.73 -16.73
C ARG A 338 9.40 29.12 -15.41
N THR A 339 8.45 30.05 -15.42
CA THR A 339 7.70 30.44 -14.22
C THR A 339 6.97 29.25 -13.60
N ALA A 340 6.26 28.43 -14.39
CA ALA A 340 5.57 27.26 -13.88
C ALA A 340 6.56 26.23 -13.28
N LEU A 341 7.69 25.97 -13.94
CA LEU A 341 8.72 25.07 -13.45
C LEU A 341 9.34 25.56 -12.13
N ASP A 342 9.62 26.86 -12.01
CA ASP A 342 10.19 27.45 -10.79
C ASP A 342 9.20 27.37 -9.61
N LEU A 343 7.92 27.63 -9.86
CA LEU A 343 6.85 27.43 -8.88
C LEU A 343 6.79 25.98 -8.39
N VAL A 344 6.81 25.02 -9.31
CA VAL A 344 6.80 23.59 -8.97
C VAL A 344 8.07 23.20 -8.20
N ARG A 345 9.25 23.64 -8.63
CA ARG A 345 10.52 23.37 -7.93
C ARG A 345 10.53 23.92 -6.49
N ALA A 346 10.00 25.13 -6.30
CA ALA A 346 9.87 25.71 -4.97
C ALA A 346 8.91 24.90 -4.09
N ALA A 347 7.77 24.46 -4.64
CA ALA A 347 6.82 23.60 -3.94
C ALA A 347 7.40 22.23 -3.59
N VAL A 348 8.08 21.58 -4.53
CA VAL A 348 8.75 20.29 -4.32
C VAL A 348 9.86 20.41 -3.27
N THR A 349 10.64 21.50 -3.29
CA THR A 349 11.63 21.79 -2.25
C THR A 349 10.97 21.88 -0.87
N LYS A 350 9.91 22.69 -0.73
CA LYS A 350 9.12 22.79 0.52
C LYS A 350 8.59 21.42 0.98
N ALA A 351 8.14 20.59 0.04
CA ALA A 351 7.61 19.25 0.33
C ALA A 351 8.67 18.28 0.84
N TRP A 352 9.92 18.36 0.37
CA TRP A 352 11.01 17.53 0.89
C TRP A 352 11.66 18.09 2.15
N GLU A 353 11.65 19.41 2.36
CA GLU A 353 12.12 20.04 3.59
C GLU A 353 11.18 19.78 4.78
N ARG A 354 9.86 19.76 4.52
CA ARG A 354 8.82 19.52 5.54
C ARG A 354 7.83 18.46 5.05
N PRO A 355 8.26 17.20 4.92
CA PRO A 355 7.45 16.15 4.29
C PRO A 355 6.22 15.80 5.09
N ARG A 356 5.10 15.68 4.38
CA ARG A 356 3.88 15.01 4.88
C ARG A 356 4.20 13.55 5.22
N ARG A 357 3.36 12.94 6.06
CA ARG A 357 3.49 11.55 6.54
C ARG A 357 3.84 10.54 5.46
N ASP A 358 3.15 10.63 4.33
CA ASP A 358 3.33 9.71 3.22
C ASP A 358 4.65 9.93 2.49
N LEU A 359 5.09 11.18 2.32
CA LEU A 359 6.40 11.49 1.77
C LEU A 359 7.56 11.06 2.67
N GLN A 360 7.39 11.09 3.99
CA GLN A 360 8.40 10.56 4.92
C GLN A 360 8.72 9.07 4.66
N ALA A 361 7.74 8.29 4.17
CA ALA A 361 7.95 6.87 3.87
C ALA A 361 8.88 6.62 2.67
N VAL A 362 9.04 7.62 1.79
CA VAL A 362 9.88 7.59 0.58
C VAL A 362 11.04 8.58 0.64
N ALA A 363 11.19 9.31 1.75
CA ALA A 363 12.28 10.25 1.95
C ALA A 363 13.64 9.50 1.96
N PRO A 364 14.69 10.07 1.33
CA PRO A 364 16.04 9.55 1.45
C PRO A 364 16.45 9.49 2.93
N ARG A 365 16.90 8.32 3.40
CA ARG A 365 17.18 8.11 4.83
C ARG A 365 18.43 8.83 5.36
N ASP A 366 19.27 9.39 4.47
CA ASP A 366 20.62 9.86 4.84
C ASP A 366 20.89 11.35 4.51
N GLY A 367 19.88 12.23 4.50
CA GLY A 367 20.12 13.68 4.29
C GLY A 367 20.78 14.06 2.94
N THR A 368 21.02 13.07 2.08
CA THR A 368 21.47 13.24 0.71
C THR A 368 20.31 13.79 -0.09
N LYS A 369 20.42 15.08 -0.46
CA LYS A 369 19.57 15.69 -1.48
C LYS A 369 19.74 14.88 -2.77
N GLY A 370 18.76 14.05 -3.09
CA GLY A 370 18.70 13.35 -4.36
C GLY A 370 18.19 11.92 -4.23
N TYR A 371 16.96 11.71 -4.69
CA TYR A 371 16.51 10.39 -5.09
C TYR A 371 17.32 9.96 -6.32
N ALA A 372 18.24 9.01 -6.16
CA ALA A 372 18.87 8.35 -7.29
C ALA A 372 17.84 7.38 -7.89
N ALA A 373 17.18 7.79 -8.98
CA ALA A 373 16.37 6.88 -9.78
C ALA A 373 17.28 5.85 -10.46
N LYS A 374 16.90 4.57 -10.37
CA LYS A 374 17.25 3.58 -11.40
C LYS A 374 16.22 3.66 -12.52
#